data_AF-A0A8R7P3W2-F1
#
_entry.id   AF-A0A8R7P3W2-F1
#
_cell.length_a   1.000
_cell.length_b   1.000
_cell.length_c   1.000
_cell.angle_alpha   90.00
_cell.angle_beta   90.00
_cell.angle_gamma   90.00
#
_symmetry.space_group_name_H-M   'P 1'
#
loop_
_entity.id
_entity.type
_entity.pdbx_description
1 polymer ?
#
loop_
_entity_poly.entity_id
_entity_poly.type
_entity_poly.pdbx_seq_one_letter_code
_entity_poly.pdbx_strand_id
1 'polypeptide(L)'
;MEKGASESSPLDCARCGKPASLQCPKCAQLKLPREAAAFCSQDCFKAAWASHKSVHTKVDALTSQLSQEGWKYCLKKGRTRTLELPRFDWTGPLRPFPISKMRLVPDGIEKPDWALDGIPKIEPDSDLQKRVEIKTPEQIERMRETCRIAREVLDAGARIIKPGITTDEIDRVIHEETIARGGYPSPLNYHFFPKSCCTSVNEVICHGIPDARKLEDGDIVNIDVTVYYKGVHGDLNDTYFVGNVDEASKQLVRCTYECLEKAIAIGDASV
;
A
#
# COMPACT_ATOMS: atom_id res chain seq x y z
N MET A 1 -43.10 -0.65 -7.67
CA MET A 1 -43.16 -1.91 -6.90
C MET A 1 -43.02 -3.04 -7.90
N GLU A 2 -41.93 -3.77 -7.86
CA GLU A 2 -41.90 -5.23 -8.08
C GLU A 2 -40.46 -5.70 -7.80
N LYS A 3 -40.31 -6.46 -6.71
CA LYS A 3 -39.05 -7.08 -6.30
C LYS A 3 -38.91 -8.36 -7.12
N GLY A 4 -37.89 -8.44 -7.97
CA GLY A 4 -37.44 -9.72 -8.53
C GLY A 4 -36.81 -10.55 -7.42
N ALA A 5 -37.53 -11.56 -6.92
CA ALA A 5 -37.00 -12.56 -6.02
C ALA A 5 -36.05 -13.47 -6.80
N SER A 6 -34.76 -13.48 -6.44
CA SER A 6 -33.83 -14.52 -6.91
C SER A 6 -34.21 -15.83 -6.22
N GLU A 7 -34.82 -16.77 -6.94
CA GLU A 7 -35.00 -18.13 -6.45
C GLU A 7 -33.63 -18.79 -6.29
N SER A 8 -33.17 -18.93 -5.05
CA SER A 8 -31.98 -19.71 -4.72
C SER A 8 -32.31 -21.19 -4.84
N SER A 9 -31.54 -21.95 -5.63
CA SER A 9 -31.66 -23.41 -5.72
C SER A 9 -31.76 -24.07 -4.33
N PRO A 10 -32.65 -25.06 -4.13
CA PRO A 10 -32.77 -25.75 -2.85
C PRO A 10 -31.44 -26.43 -2.49
N LEU A 11 -30.93 -26.14 -1.29
CA LEU A 11 -29.69 -26.72 -0.79
C LEU A 11 -29.98 -28.10 -0.18
N ASP A 12 -29.08 -29.04 -0.39
CA ASP A 12 -29.16 -30.37 0.23
C ASP A 12 -28.35 -30.43 1.52
N CYS A 13 -28.86 -31.17 2.49
CA CYS A 13 -28.20 -31.38 3.76
C CYS A 13 -26.90 -32.16 3.56
N ALA A 14 -25.77 -31.54 3.89
CA ALA A 14 -24.42 -32.09 3.73
C ALA A 14 -24.20 -33.44 4.43
N ARG A 15 -25.10 -33.85 5.33
CA ARG A 15 -25.06 -35.16 6.00
C ARG A 15 -25.97 -36.21 5.36
N CYS A 16 -27.20 -35.84 5.01
CA CYS A 16 -28.25 -36.82 4.72
C CYS A 16 -28.99 -36.60 3.39
N GLY A 17 -28.62 -35.57 2.63
CA GLY A 17 -29.19 -35.27 1.31
C GLY A 17 -30.62 -34.76 1.30
N LYS A 18 -31.26 -34.56 2.47
CA LYS A 18 -32.60 -33.95 2.56
C LYS A 18 -32.52 -32.43 2.34
N PRO A 19 -33.59 -31.77 1.87
CA PRO A 19 -33.64 -30.32 1.75
C PRO A 19 -33.20 -29.62 3.04
N ALA A 20 -32.28 -28.67 2.92
CA ALA A 20 -31.64 -27.97 4.01
C ALA A 20 -32.04 -26.50 4.05
N SER A 21 -32.30 -26.01 5.25
CA SER A 21 -32.66 -24.61 5.53
C SER A 21 -31.74 -23.93 6.53
N LEU A 22 -30.88 -24.70 7.22
CA LEU A 22 -29.92 -24.20 8.19
C LEU A 22 -28.51 -24.16 7.59
N GLN A 23 -27.71 -23.19 7.98
CA GLN A 23 -26.33 -23.03 7.51
C GLN A 23 -25.37 -22.90 8.69
N CYS A 24 -24.15 -23.45 8.56
CA CYS A 24 -23.12 -23.26 9.58
C CYS A 24 -22.77 -21.76 9.73
N PRO A 25 -22.88 -21.17 10.95
CA PRO A 25 -22.57 -19.76 11.17
C PRO A 25 -21.12 -19.38 10.84
N LYS A 26 -20.16 -20.27 11.12
CA LYS A 26 -18.74 -20.02 10.84
C LYS A 26 -18.44 -20.06 9.34
N CYS A 27 -19.06 -20.96 8.56
CA CYS A 27 -18.97 -20.92 7.09
C CYS A 27 -19.56 -19.64 6.51
N ALA A 28 -20.68 -19.16 7.04
CA ALA A 28 -21.29 -17.90 6.61
C ALA A 28 -20.36 -16.70 6.90
N GLN A 29 -19.73 -16.68 8.08
CA GLN A 29 -18.72 -15.67 8.43
C GLN A 29 -17.49 -15.73 7.51
N LEU A 30 -17.02 -16.93 7.18
CA LEU A 30 -15.87 -17.17 6.31
C LEU A 30 -16.20 -17.11 4.80
N LYS A 31 -17.46 -16.78 4.42
CA LYS A 31 -17.96 -16.73 3.04
C LYS A 31 -17.67 -18.01 2.23
N LEU A 32 -17.76 -19.18 2.87
CA LEU A 32 -17.56 -20.47 2.20
C LEU A 32 -18.81 -20.89 1.41
N PRO A 33 -18.67 -21.75 0.37
CA PRO A 33 -19.78 -22.23 -0.44
C PRO A 33 -20.92 -22.80 0.41
N ARG A 34 -22.17 -22.40 0.11
CA ARG A 34 -23.34 -22.72 0.94
C ARG A 34 -23.73 -24.19 0.86
N GLU A 35 -23.44 -24.81 -0.28
CA GLU A 35 -23.78 -26.17 -0.66
C GLU A 35 -23.11 -27.20 0.25
N ALA A 36 -21.87 -26.93 0.69
CA ALA A 36 -21.11 -27.81 1.57
C ALA A 36 -21.36 -27.57 3.08
N ALA A 37 -22.21 -26.59 3.41
CA ALA A 37 -22.43 -26.10 4.78
C ALA A 37 -23.91 -26.00 5.18
N ALA A 38 -24.81 -26.62 4.39
CA ALA A 38 -26.24 -26.64 4.62
C ALA A 38 -26.68 -27.90 5.38
N PHE A 39 -27.61 -27.74 6.33
CA PHE A 39 -28.13 -28.82 7.16
C PHE A 39 -29.65 -28.72 7.30
N CYS A 40 -30.33 -29.86 7.35
CA CYS A 40 -31.80 -29.92 7.51
C CYS A 40 -32.25 -29.78 8.97
N SER A 41 -31.37 -30.02 9.95
CA SER A 41 -31.68 -29.91 11.38
C SER A 41 -30.43 -29.71 12.23
N GLN A 42 -30.63 -29.26 13.47
CA GLN A 42 -29.54 -29.10 14.45
C GLN A 42 -28.86 -30.44 14.79
N ASP A 43 -29.59 -31.56 14.74
CA ASP A 43 -29.04 -32.88 15.00
C ASP A 43 -28.15 -33.35 13.86
N CYS A 44 -28.53 -33.08 12.61
CA CYS A 44 -27.69 -33.32 11.45
C CYS A 44 -26.41 -32.48 11.49
N PHE A 45 -26.50 -31.22 11.93
CA PHE A 45 -25.34 -30.36 12.14
C PHE A 45 -24.39 -30.92 13.21
N LYS A 46 -24.91 -31.25 14.40
CA LYS A 46 -24.11 -31.80 15.51
C LYS A 46 -23.43 -33.11 15.13
N ALA A 47 -24.15 -34.00 14.45
CA ALA A 47 -23.60 -35.28 14.00
C ALA A 47 -22.54 -35.15 12.90
N ALA A 48 -22.64 -34.13 12.04
CA ALA A 48 -21.63 -33.84 11.01
C ALA A 48 -20.47 -32.97 11.52
N TRP A 49 -20.56 -32.41 12.73
CA TRP A 49 -19.59 -31.42 13.23
C TRP A 49 -18.15 -31.94 13.26
N ALA A 50 -17.96 -33.20 13.64
CA ALA A 50 -16.63 -33.80 13.77
C ALA A 50 -15.85 -33.78 12.45
N SER A 51 -16.50 -34.02 11.31
CA SER A 51 -15.91 -33.95 9.98
C SER A 51 -15.95 -32.53 9.40
N HIS A 52 -17.05 -31.81 9.57
CA HIS A 52 -17.25 -30.47 9.00
C HIS A 52 -16.30 -29.41 9.58
N LYS A 53 -15.96 -29.49 10.88
CA LYS A 53 -15.05 -28.52 11.52
C LYS A 53 -13.64 -28.49 10.88
N SER A 54 -13.22 -29.58 10.24
CA SER A 54 -11.92 -29.66 9.55
C SER A 54 -11.83 -28.73 8.34
N VAL A 55 -12.97 -28.39 7.71
CA VAL A 55 -13.06 -27.41 6.63
C VAL A 55 -12.67 -26.03 7.15
N HIS A 56 -13.10 -25.67 8.37
CA HIS A 56 -12.69 -24.42 9.02
C HIS A 56 -11.20 -24.42 9.34
N THR A 57 -10.65 -25.52 9.87
CA THR A 57 -9.22 -25.59 10.20
C THR A 57 -8.33 -25.48 8.96
N LYS A 58 -8.73 -26.09 7.83
CA LYS A 58 -7.99 -25.98 6.57
C LYS A 58 -8.08 -24.58 5.99
N VAL A 59 -9.24 -23.93 6.03
CA VAL A 59 -9.40 -22.55 5.56
C VAL A 59 -8.67 -21.57 6.48
N ASP A 60 -8.78 -21.71 7.81
CA ASP A 60 -8.06 -20.88 8.77
C ASP A 60 -6.53 -21.06 8.59
N ALA A 61 -6.04 -22.29 8.35
CA ALA A 61 -4.63 -22.56 8.09
C ALA A 61 -4.17 -22.05 6.71
N LEU A 62 -4.96 -22.21 5.66
CA LEU A 62 -4.65 -21.69 4.31
C LEU A 62 -4.71 -20.16 4.29
N THR A 63 -5.66 -19.55 5.02
CA THR A 63 -5.76 -18.10 5.20
C THR A 63 -4.59 -17.58 6.04
N SER A 64 -4.16 -18.32 7.07
CA SER A 64 -2.96 -17.99 7.85
C SER A 64 -1.68 -18.10 7.01
N GLN A 65 -1.54 -19.13 6.18
CA GLN A 65 -0.37 -19.31 5.30
C GLN A 65 -0.34 -18.30 4.15
N LEU A 66 -1.48 -18.05 3.48
CA LEU A 66 -1.62 -16.99 2.47
C LEU A 66 -1.45 -15.59 3.06
N SER A 67 -1.79 -15.38 4.34
CA SER A 67 -1.54 -14.11 5.02
C SER A 67 -0.05 -13.90 5.32
N GLN A 68 0.71 -14.94 5.65
CA GLN A 68 2.11 -14.84 6.07
C GLN A 68 3.14 -14.89 4.93
N GLU A 69 2.79 -15.38 3.74
CA GLU A 69 3.73 -15.36 2.60
C GLU A 69 4.13 -13.94 2.16
N GLY A 70 3.24 -12.97 2.36
CA GLY A 70 3.47 -11.57 2.07
C GLY A 70 4.37 -10.88 3.08
N TRP A 71 4.06 -11.04 4.38
CA TRP A 71 4.72 -10.34 5.49
C TRP A 71 6.07 -10.94 5.84
N LYS A 72 7.10 -10.47 5.12
CA LYS A 72 8.51 -10.82 5.36
C LYS A 72 9.35 -9.55 5.37
N TYR A 73 10.47 -9.56 6.09
CA TYR A 73 11.41 -8.44 6.08
C TYR A 73 12.02 -8.27 4.70
N CYS A 74 12.12 -7.02 4.28
CA CYS A 74 12.72 -6.63 3.01
C CYS A 74 14.26 -6.67 3.09
N LEU A 75 14.90 -7.28 2.11
CA LEU A 75 16.35 -7.27 1.92
C LEU A 75 16.67 -6.80 0.50
N LYS A 76 17.85 -6.17 0.34
CA LYS A 76 18.38 -5.76 -0.98
C LYS A 76 17.35 -4.98 -1.83
N LYS A 77 16.74 -3.95 -1.22
CA LYS A 77 15.74 -3.06 -1.86
C LYS A 77 14.53 -3.78 -2.44
N GLY A 78 14.08 -4.91 -1.87
CA GLY A 78 12.88 -5.63 -2.32
C GLY A 78 13.15 -6.89 -3.13
N ARG A 79 14.39 -7.11 -3.58
CA ARG A 79 14.78 -8.29 -4.38
C ARG A 79 14.71 -9.61 -3.62
N THR A 80 14.86 -9.56 -2.29
CA THR A 80 14.85 -10.75 -1.44
C THR A 80 14.07 -10.48 -0.16
N ARG A 81 13.48 -11.51 0.42
CA ARG A 81 12.69 -11.41 1.65
C ARG A 81 13.06 -12.52 2.63
N THR A 82 12.98 -12.23 3.93
CA THR A 82 13.28 -13.19 5.00
C THR A 82 12.24 -13.12 6.12
N LEU A 83 12.03 -14.24 6.83
CA LEU A 83 11.18 -14.28 8.02
C LEU A 83 11.89 -13.72 9.26
N GLU A 84 13.21 -13.72 9.25
CA GLU A 84 14.03 -13.28 10.38
C GLU A 84 14.40 -11.80 10.23
N LEU A 85 14.39 -11.07 11.34
CA LEU A 85 14.86 -9.68 11.35
C LEU A 85 16.33 -9.65 10.89
N PRO A 86 16.68 -8.85 9.86
CA PRO A 86 18.05 -8.74 9.40
C PRO A 86 18.98 -8.27 10.51
N ARG A 87 20.11 -8.95 10.66
CA ARG A 87 21.17 -8.49 11.57
C ARG A 87 21.87 -7.29 10.95
N PHE A 88 21.78 -6.14 11.62
CA PHE A 88 22.44 -4.91 11.25
C PHE A 88 22.67 -4.07 12.53
N ASP A 89 23.71 -3.26 12.53
CA ASP A 89 24.04 -2.36 13.64
C ASP A 89 23.30 -1.03 13.44
N TRP A 90 22.09 -0.95 13.97
CA TRP A 90 21.19 0.21 13.80
C TRP A 90 21.67 1.43 14.60
N THR A 91 21.54 2.61 14.00
CA THR A 91 21.99 3.89 14.58
C THR A 91 21.01 4.50 15.59
N GLY A 92 19.76 4.05 15.59
CA GLY A 92 18.69 4.55 16.45
C GLY A 92 17.76 3.43 16.93
N PRO A 93 16.66 3.76 17.64
CA PRO A 93 15.71 2.79 18.16
C PRO A 93 14.83 2.12 17.08
N LEU A 94 14.65 2.75 15.92
CA LEU A 94 13.75 2.24 14.87
C LEU A 94 14.27 0.94 14.27
N ARG A 95 13.36 0.03 13.95
CA ARG A 95 13.65 -1.25 13.28
C ARG A 95 12.72 -1.42 12.10
N PRO A 96 13.16 -2.09 11.02
CA PRO A 96 12.25 -2.47 9.95
C PRO A 96 11.25 -3.50 10.48
N PHE A 97 10.05 -3.48 9.91
CA PHE A 97 9.03 -4.50 10.11
C PHE A 97 8.83 -5.29 8.81
N PRO A 98 8.14 -6.45 8.87
CA PRO A 98 7.75 -7.17 7.67
C PRO A 98 6.91 -6.28 6.74
N ILE A 99 7.10 -6.41 5.42
CA ILE A 99 6.36 -5.66 4.41
C ILE A 99 5.29 -6.53 3.78
N SER A 100 4.14 -5.99 3.38
CA SER A 100 3.13 -6.77 2.64
C SER A 100 3.61 -7.08 1.20
N LYS A 101 2.84 -7.87 0.44
CA LYS A 101 3.13 -8.12 -0.99
C LYS A 101 3.10 -6.82 -1.81
N MET A 102 3.81 -6.81 -2.94
CA MET A 102 3.73 -5.71 -3.90
C MET A 102 2.28 -5.60 -4.42
N ARG A 103 1.78 -4.36 -4.54
CA ARG A 103 0.41 -4.10 -5.01
C ARG A 103 0.37 -4.11 -6.54
N LEU A 104 -0.75 -4.56 -7.10
CA LEU A 104 -0.91 -4.74 -8.55
C LEU A 104 -1.38 -3.43 -9.19
N VAL A 105 -0.75 -3.06 -10.30
CA VAL A 105 -1.19 -1.96 -11.15
C VAL A 105 -2.02 -2.52 -12.31
N PRO A 106 -3.25 -2.01 -12.56
CA PRO A 106 -4.08 -2.47 -13.68
C PRO A 106 -3.40 -2.29 -15.06
N ASP A 107 -3.77 -3.13 -16.04
CA ASP A 107 -3.18 -3.11 -17.38
C ASP A 107 -3.41 -1.77 -18.12
N GLY A 108 -4.57 -1.12 -17.90
CA GLY A 108 -4.93 0.15 -18.54
C GLY A 108 -4.16 1.38 -18.06
N ILE A 109 -3.32 1.26 -17.03
CA ILE A 109 -2.45 2.34 -16.55
C ILE A 109 -1.16 2.34 -17.37
N GLU A 110 -0.79 3.51 -17.90
CA GLU A 110 0.50 3.74 -18.57
C GLU A 110 1.66 3.46 -17.59
N LYS A 111 2.67 2.71 -18.03
CA LYS A 111 3.75 2.22 -17.17
C LYS A 111 5.10 2.78 -17.63
N PRO A 112 5.98 3.21 -16.70
CA PRO A 112 7.36 3.55 -17.03
C PRO A 112 8.16 2.29 -17.46
N ASP A 113 9.33 2.49 -18.04
CA ASP A 113 10.15 1.45 -18.66
C ASP A 113 10.74 0.41 -17.66
N TRP A 114 10.79 0.76 -16.37
CA TRP A 114 11.18 -0.14 -15.28
C TRP A 114 10.04 -0.92 -14.64
N ALA A 115 8.77 -0.63 -14.97
CA ALA A 115 7.65 -1.17 -14.20
C ALA A 115 7.63 -2.72 -14.15
N LEU A 116 8.10 -3.37 -15.21
CA LEU A 116 8.09 -4.83 -15.34
C LEU A 116 9.27 -5.52 -14.65
N ASP A 117 10.48 -5.01 -14.84
CA ASP A 117 11.73 -5.69 -14.45
C ASP A 117 12.54 -4.95 -13.38
N GLY A 118 12.07 -3.76 -12.98
CA GLY A 118 12.69 -2.89 -12.01
C GLY A 118 13.98 -2.21 -12.46
N ILE A 119 14.24 -2.19 -13.76
CA ILE A 119 15.46 -1.62 -14.35
C ILE A 119 15.10 -0.40 -15.19
N PRO A 120 15.41 0.84 -14.76
CA PRO A 120 15.27 2.01 -15.62
C PRO A 120 16.32 1.94 -16.72
N LYS A 121 15.86 1.92 -17.97
CA LYS A 121 16.66 1.78 -19.20
C LYS A 121 16.90 3.13 -19.85
N ILE A 122 15.91 4.03 -19.81
CA ILE A 122 16.00 5.34 -20.45
C ILE A 122 16.91 6.28 -19.66
N GLU A 123 16.77 6.31 -18.33
CA GLU A 123 17.47 7.26 -17.45
C GLU A 123 19.01 7.18 -17.53
N PRO A 124 19.67 6.00 -17.46
CA PRO A 124 21.13 5.92 -17.44
C PRO A 124 21.79 6.34 -18.75
N ASP A 125 21.12 6.12 -19.89
CA ASP A 125 21.63 6.38 -21.23
C ASP A 125 21.16 7.74 -21.78
N SER A 126 20.41 8.52 -20.99
CA SER A 126 19.87 9.82 -21.40
C SER A 126 20.92 10.92 -21.41
N ASP A 127 20.95 11.73 -22.48
CA ASP A 127 21.74 12.97 -22.52
C ASP A 127 21.34 13.98 -21.43
N LEU A 128 20.14 13.82 -20.84
CA LEU A 128 19.65 14.64 -19.73
C LEU A 128 20.44 14.43 -18.42
N GLN A 129 21.27 13.38 -18.33
CA GLN A 129 22.23 13.23 -17.24
C GLN A 129 23.30 14.34 -17.22
N LYS A 130 23.48 15.05 -18.34
CA LYS A 130 24.52 16.08 -18.52
C LYS A 130 23.97 17.45 -18.90
N ARG A 131 22.66 17.55 -19.17
CA ARG A 131 22.02 18.76 -19.71
C ARG A 131 20.64 18.92 -19.12
N VAL A 132 20.26 20.17 -18.81
CA VAL A 132 18.91 20.51 -18.38
C VAL A 132 18.02 20.64 -19.61
N GLU A 133 16.93 19.88 -19.65
CA GLU A 133 15.93 19.96 -20.73
C GLU A 133 15.14 21.27 -20.64
N ILE A 134 14.96 21.96 -21.77
CA ILE A 134 14.00 23.06 -21.88
C ILE A 134 12.66 22.46 -22.32
N LYS A 135 11.67 22.51 -21.42
CA LYS A 135 10.36 21.90 -21.65
C LYS A 135 9.53 22.70 -22.66
N THR A 136 8.80 21.99 -23.53
CA THR A 136 7.78 22.60 -24.40
C THR A 136 6.54 22.99 -23.60
N PRO A 137 5.69 23.91 -24.11
CA PRO A 137 4.42 24.25 -23.47
C PRO A 137 3.53 23.04 -23.14
N GLU A 138 3.49 22.04 -24.02
CA GLU A 138 2.71 20.81 -23.83
C GLU A 138 3.30 19.91 -22.75
N GLN A 139 4.64 19.82 -22.65
CA GLN A 139 5.30 19.12 -21.55
C GLN A 139 5.01 19.81 -20.22
N ILE A 140 5.07 21.14 -20.17
CA ILE A 140 4.76 21.93 -18.96
C ILE A 140 3.32 21.68 -18.51
N GLU A 141 2.35 21.66 -19.42
CA GLU A 141 0.95 21.43 -19.07
C GLU A 141 0.72 20.01 -18.51
N ARG A 142 1.34 18.99 -19.11
CA ARG A 142 1.34 17.64 -18.54
C ARG A 142 1.97 17.60 -17.15
N MET A 143 3.09 18.30 -16.95
CA MET A 143 3.75 18.37 -15.64
C MET A 143 2.85 19.05 -14.59
N ARG A 144 2.13 20.13 -14.93
CA ARG A 144 1.16 20.76 -14.01
C ARG A 144 0.07 19.79 -13.58
N GLU A 145 -0.51 19.07 -14.53
CA GLU A 145 -1.56 18.08 -14.26
C GLU A 145 -1.03 16.94 -13.39
N THR A 146 0.14 16.37 -13.72
CA THR A 146 0.76 15.29 -12.96
C THR A 146 1.16 15.72 -11.54
N CYS A 147 1.73 16.92 -11.37
CA CYS A 147 2.07 17.44 -10.04
C CYS A 147 0.81 17.72 -9.19
N ARG A 148 -0.28 18.20 -9.79
CA ARG A 148 -1.57 18.33 -9.09
C ARG A 148 -2.09 16.97 -8.62
N ILE A 149 -2.03 15.95 -9.47
CA ILE A 149 -2.41 14.57 -9.11
C ILE A 149 -1.55 14.08 -7.93
N ALA A 150 -0.22 14.27 -8.01
CA ALA A 150 0.68 13.87 -6.93
C ALA A 150 0.34 14.57 -5.60
N ARG A 151 0.00 15.87 -5.63
CA ARG A 151 -0.49 16.59 -4.44
C ARG A 151 -1.75 15.99 -3.86
N GLU A 152 -2.76 15.71 -4.69
CA GLU A 152 -4.01 15.11 -4.21
C GLU A 152 -3.80 13.72 -3.59
N VAL A 153 -2.84 12.95 -4.12
CA VAL A 153 -2.43 11.65 -3.58
C VAL A 153 -1.71 11.81 -2.24
N LEU A 154 -0.75 12.75 -2.13
CA LEU A 154 -0.07 13.05 -0.87
C LEU A 154 -1.09 13.48 0.21
N ASP A 155 -2.01 14.37 -0.13
CA ASP A 155 -3.07 14.83 0.78
C ASP A 155 -3.96 13.66 1.25
N ALA A 156 -4.19 12.66 0.40
CA ALA A 156 -4.93 11.46 0.76
C ALA A 156 -4.18 10.56 1.76
N GLY A 157 -2.88 10.35 1.54
CA GLY A 157 -2.02 9.66 2.51
C GLY A 157 -1.94 10.41 3.84
N ALA A 158 -1.80 11.74 3.79
CA ALA A 158 -1.71 12.60 4.98
C ALA A 158 -2.96 12.52 5.87
N ARG A 159 -4.16 12.45 5.28
CA ARG A 159 -5.44 12.41 6.02
C ARG A 159 -5.59 11.22 6.97
N ILE A 160 -4.85 10.13 6.75
CA ILE A 160 -4.95 8.93 7.59
C ILE A 160 -3.87 8.86 8.67
N ILE A 161 -2.93 9.80 8.72
CA ILE A 161 -1.85 9.82 9.70
C ILE A 161 -2.43 9.99 11.10
N LYS A 162 -2.19 9.01 11.96
CA LYS A 162 -2.51 9.02 13.39
C LYS A 162 -1.78 7.86 14.08
N PRO A 163 -1.63 7.90 15.42
CA PRO A 163 -1.10 6.77 16.17
C PRO A 163 -1.86 5.47 15.84
N GLY A 164 -1.12 4.38 15.68
CA GLY A 164 -1.64 3.04 15.46
C GLY A 164 -1.84 2.63 13.99
N ILE A 165 -1.81 3.57 13.03
CA ILE A 165 -1.81 3.27 11.59
C ILE A 165 -0.44 2.79 11.15
N THR A 166 -0.37 1.79 10.27
CA THR A 166 0.90 1.33 9.70
C THR A 166 1.33 2.16 8.50
N THR A 167 2.63 2.19 8.24
CA THR A 167 3.13 2.78 7.00
C THR A 167 2.66 2.01 5.77
N ASP A 168 2.46 0.68 5.84
CA ASP A 168 1.83 -0.12 4.76
C ASP A 168 0.37 0.28 4.49
N GLU A 169 -0.38 0.74 5.49
CA GLU A 169 -1.73 1.30 5.29
C GLU A 169 -1.69 2.66 4.57
N ILE A 170 -0.67 3.49 4.84
CA ILE A 170 -0.41 4.74 4.11
C ILE A 170 -0.07 4.44 2.64
N ASP A 171 0.84 3.50 2.39
CA ASP A 171 1.17 3.03 1.04
C ASP A 171 -0.05 2.51 0.29
N ARG A 172 -0.96 1.80 0.97
CA ARG A 172 -2.21 1.32 0.37
C ARG A 172 -3.04 2.47 -0.17
N VAL A 173 -3.26 3.50 0.65
CA VAL A 173 -4.05 4.68 0.25
C VAL A 173 -3.38 5.39 -0.91
N ILE A 174 -2.07 5.63 -0.84
CA ILE A 174 -1.32 6.29 -1.93
C ILE A 174 -1.41 5.49 -3.22
N HIS A 175 -1.26 4.17 -3.15
CA HIS A 175 -1.40 3.30 -4.31
C HIS A 175 -2.81 3.40 -4.90
N GLU A 176 -3.85 3.17 -4.11
CA GLU A 176 -5.26 3.19 -4.55
C GLU A 176 -5.64 4.56 -5.17
N GLU A 177 -5.23 5.67 -4.54
CA GLU A 177 -5.49 7.03 -5.00
C GLU A 177 -4.72 7.40 -6.27
N THR A 178 -3.51 6.87 -6.45
CA THR A 178 -2.73 7.03 -7.68
C THR A 178 -3.40 6.33 -8.85
N ILE A 179 -3.80 5.07 -8.64
CA ILE A 179 -4.52 4.28 -9.67
C ILE A 179 -5.86 4.94 -10.01
N ALA A 180 -6.61 5.43 -9.02
CA ALA A 180 -7.89 6.10 -9.23
C ALA A 180 -7.78 7.36 -10.11
N ARG A 181 -6.62 8.02 -10.13
CA ARG A 181 -6.33 9.18 -10.98
C ARG A 181 -5.70 8.82 -12.33
N GLY A 182 -5.57 7.52 -12.63
CA GLY A 182 -4.98 7.03 -13.87
C GLY A 182 -3.45 7.07 -13.91
N GLY A 183 -2.81 7.34 -12.77
CA GLY A 183 -1.35 7.40 -12.65
C GLY A 183 -0.72 6.06 -12.27
N TYR A 184 0.59 5.95 -12.50
CA TYR A 184 1.43 4.89 -11.96
C TYR A 184 2.24 5.43 -10.76
N PRO A 185 2.30 4.75 -9.61
CA PRO A 185 3.16 5.17 -8.50
C PRO A 185 4.63 4.92 -8.86
N SER A 186 5.36 5.97 -9.25
CA SER A 186 6.71 5.88 -9.83
C SER A 186 7.71 5.06 -8.99
N PRO A 187 7.71 5.14 -7.64
CA PRO A 187 8.62 4.34 -6.81
C PRO A 187 8.41 2.83 -6.98
N LEU A 188 7.20 2.40 -7.36
CA LEU A 188 6.86 0.99 -7.46
C LEU A 188 7.76 0.30 -8.49
N ASN A 189 8.51 -0.69 -8.01
CA ASN A 189 9.52 -1.45 -8.74
C ASN A 189 10.72 -0.62 -9.26
N TYR A 190 10.79 0.69 -9.06
CA TYR A 190 11.96 1.48 -9.46
C TYR A 190 13.21 0.99 -8.71
N HIS A 191 14.21 0.49 -9.44
CA HIS A 191 15.35 -0.22 -8.85
C HIS A 191 14.93 -1.29 -7.83
N PHE A 192 13.86 -2.01 -8.14
CA PHE A 192 13.23 -3.07 -7.35
C PHE A 192 12.51 -2.62 -6.07
N PHE A 193 12.37 -1.31 -5.84
CA PHE A 193 11.72 -0.77 -4.65
C PHE A 193 10.29 -1.33 -4.49
N PRO A 194 9.93 -1.89 -3.33
CA PRO A 194 8.80 -2.84 -3.26
C PRO A 194 7.43 -2.19 -3.02
N LYS A 195 7.35 -0.85 -2.95
CA LYS A 195 6.18 -0.09 -2.49
C LYS A 195 5.93 1.12 -3.39
N SER A 196 4.77 1.74 -3.22
CA SER A 196 4.23 2.80 -4.10
C SER A 196 4.65 4.20 -3.67
N CYS A 197 5.16 4.35 -2.44
CA CYS A 197 5.66 5.58 -1.85
C CYS A 197 6.80 5.27 -0.88
N CYS A 198 7.46 6.32 -0.39
CA CYS A 198 8.36 6.19 0.76
C CYS A 198 7.68 6.72 2.03
N THR A 199 7.95 6.10 3.17
CA THR A 199 7.51 6.56 4.49
C THR A 199 8.68 6.56 5.45
N SER A 200 9.18 7.74 5.80
CA SER A 200 10.44 7.90 6.55
C SER A 200 10.15 8.44 7.94
N VAL A 201 10.18 7.55 8.93
CA VAL A 201 9.85 7.87 10.33
C VAL A 201 11.13 8.24 11.09
N ASN A 202 11.08 9.32 11.88
CA ASN A 202 12.12 9.75 12.82
C ASN A 202 13.54 9.78 12.21
N GLU A 203 14.45 8.89 12.62
CA GLU A 203 15.83 8.88 12.16
C GLU A 203 16.02 8.39 10.71
N VAL A 204 14.95 7.94 10.04
CA VAL A 204 14.99 7.60 8.62
C VAL A 204 15.01 8.89 7.80
N ILE A 205 16.15 9.16 7.16
CA ILE A 205 16.34 10.39 6.36
C ILE A 205 15.42 10.39 5.13
N CYS A 206 15.44 9.33 4.33
CA CYS A 206 14.61 9.17 3.15
C CYS A 206 14.49 7.69 2.76
N HIS A 207 13.62 7.40 1.79
CA HIS A 207 13.43 6.06 1.21
C HIS A 207 13.06 4.96 2.22
N GLY A 208 12.39 5.32 3.32
CA GLY A 208 11.80 4.33 4.22
C GLY A 208 10.76 3.48 3.48
N ILE A 209 10.83 2.16 3.62
CA ILE A 209 9.93 1.23 2.94
C ILE A 209 8.68 1.05 3.81
N PRO A 210 7.47 1.34 3.29
CA PRO A 210 6.22 1.03 3.97
C PRO A 210 6.13 -0.42 4.45
N ASP A 211 5.88 -0.62 5.75
CA ASP A 211 5.93 -1.90 6.45
C ASP A 211 4.85 -2.01 7.55
N ALA A 212 4.89 -3.09 8.33
CA ALA A 212 3.92 -3.35 9.40
C ALA A 212 4.11 -2.47 10.65
N ARG A 213 5.08 -1.56 10.69
CA ARG A 213 5.29 -0.69 11.85
C ARG A 213 4.09 0.23 11.99
N LYS A 214 3.50 0.25 13.19
CA LYS A 214 2.50 1.25 13.57
C LYS A 214 3.20 2.55 13.94
N LEU A 215 2.66 3.68 13.47
CA LEU A 215 3.07 4.99 13.94
C LEU A 215 2.73 5.16 15.43
N GLU A 216 3.64 5.79 16.17
CA GLU A 216 3.51 6.02 17.61
C GLU A 216 3.21 7.50 17.89
N ASP A 217 2.54 7.80 19.00
CA ASP A 217 2.33 9.19 19.44
C ASP A 217 3.70 9.83 19.71
N GLY A 218 3.96 10.97 19.08
CA GLY A 218 5.25 11.66 19.13
C GLY A 218 6.19 11.38 17.96
N ASP A 219 5.86 10.45 17.05
CA ASP A 219 6.62 10.27 15.81
C ASP A 219 6.50 11.52 14.89
N ILE A 220 7.55 11.75 14.10
CA ILE A 220 7.45 12.49 12.84
C ILE A 220 7.58 11.52 11.67
N VAL A 221 6.80 11.71 10.62
CA VAL A 221 6.83 10.84 9.43
C VAL A 221 6.79 11.67 8.15
N ASN A 222 7.80 11.51 7.31
CA ASN A 222 7.78 12.00 5.94
C ASN A 222 7.07 11.01 5.02
N ILE A 223 6.20 11.50 4.15
CA ILE A 223 5.59 10.73 3.06
C ILE A 223 6.07 11.32 1.74
N ASP A 224 6.68 10.47 0.92
CA ASP A 224 7.21 10.84 -0.40
C ASP A 224 6.41 10.18 -1.52
N VAL A 225 5.85 11.00 -2.40
CA VAL A 225 4.93 10.60 -3.46
C VAL A 225 5.46 11.08 -4.80
N THR A 226 5.67 10.13 -5.71
CA THR A 226 5.97 10.43 -7.11
C THR A 226 4.97 9.73 -8.02
N VAL A 227 4.23 10.48 -8.84
CA VAL A 227 3.25 9.93 -9.79
C VAL A 227 3.76 10.05 -11.22
N TYR A 228 3.67 8.97 -11.99
CA TYR A 228 3.88 8.96 -13.43
C TYR A 228 2.52 9.02 -14.12
N TYR A 229 2.33 10.04 -14.97
CA TYR A 229 1.09 10.26 -15.69
C TYR A 229 1.36 11.00 -17.00
N LYS A 230 0.78 10.51 -18.11
CA LYS A 230 0.95 11.06 -19.47
C LYS A 230 2.42 11.25 -19.85
N GLY A 231 3.28 10.28 -19.54
CA GLY A 231 4.70 10.34 -19.90
C GLY A 231 5.58 11.30 -19.10
N VAL A 232 5.10 11.89 -17.98
CA VAL A 232 5.92 12.73 -17.09
C VAL A 232 5.74 12.33 -15.62
N HIS A 233 6.70 12.71 -14.77
CA HIS A 233 6.65 12.47 -13.32
C HIS A 233 6.35 13.77 -12.57
N GLY A 234 5.54 13.68 -11.52
CA GLY A 234 5.32 14.74 -10.52
C GLY A 234 5.73 14.23 -9.16
N ASP A 235 6.59 14.96 -8.47
CA ASP A 235 7.31 14.52 -7.27
C ASP A 235 7.19 15.54 -6.14
N LEU A 236 6.82 15.08 -4.95
CA LEU A 236 6.74 15.89 -3.74
C LEU A 236 6.69 15.03 -2.48
N ASN A 237 7.12 15.61 -1.36
CA ASN A 237 7.00 15.01 -0.04
C ASN A 237 6.76 16.09 1.01
N ASP A 238 6.17 15.69 2.14
CA ASP A 238 5.98 16.53 3.32
C ASP A 238 6.21 15.70 4.59
N THR A 239 6.64 16.35 5.68
CA THR A 239 6.81 15.72 7.00
C THR A 239 5.64 16.08 7.91
N TYR A 240 5.04 15.06 8.52
CA TYR A 240 3.84 15.17 9.33
C TYR A 240 4.11 14.78 10.79
N PHE A 241 3.33 15.36 11.69
CA PHE A 241 3.32 15.01 13.10
C PHE A 241 2.34 13.87 13.36
N VAL A 242 2.75 12.88 14.14
CA VAL A 242 1.87 11.81 14.60
C VAL A 242 1.45 12.11 16.04
N GLY A 243 0.22 12.61 16.21
CA GLY A 243 -0.29 12.96 17.53
C GLY A 243 0.48 14.11 18.19
N ASN A 244 0.92 13.93 19.44
CA ASN A 244 1.59 14.97 20.22
C ASN A 244 3.12 14.87 20.13
N VAL A 245 3.71 15.67 19.24
CA VAL A 245 5.17 15.76 19.05
C VAL A 245 5.82 16.77 20.00
N ASP A 246 7.08 16.52 20.37
CA ASP A 246 7.90 17.42 21.18
C ASP A 246 8.34 18.69 20.42
N GLU A 247 8.84 19.70 21.14
CA GLU A 247 9.22 20.98 20.51
C GLU A 247 10.48 20.91 19.64
N ALA A 248 11.43 20.03 19.92
CA ALA A 248 12.60 19.87 19.08
C ALA A 248 12.20 19.29 17.70
N SER A 249 11.28 18.31 17.70
CA SER A 249 10.70 17.73 16.49
C SER A 249 9.86 18.76 15.71
N LYS A 250 9.06 19.59 16.37
CA LYS A 250 8.34 20.69 15.70
C LYS A 250 9.29 21.72 15.10
N GLN A 251 10.34 22.09 15.82
CA GLN A 251 11.36 23.02 15.34
C GLN A 251 12.11 22.46 14.12
N LEU A 252 12.45 21.17 14.15
CA LEU A 252 13.10 20.49 13.02
C LEU A 252 12.22 20.56 11.76
N VAL A 253 10.95 20.13 11.86
CA VAL A 253 10.04 20.13 10.71
C VAL A 253 9.81 21.54 10.17
N ARG A 254 9.61 22.54 11.05
CA ARG A 254 9.48 23.95 10.65
C ARG A 254 10.74 24.45 9.92
N CYS A 255 11.92 24.20 10.49
CA CYS A 255 13.19 24.64 9.91
C CYS A 255 13.40 24.03 8.51
N THR A 256 13.11 22.73 8.34
CA THR A 256 13.19 22.06 7.04
C THR A 256 12.27 22.71 6.00
N TYR A 257 11.01 23.01 6.37
CA TYR A 257 10.08 23.69 5.48
C TYR A 257 10.52 25.12 5.13
N GLU A 258 10.98 25.90 6.11
CA GLU A 258 11.52 27.25 5.87
C GLU A 258 12.75 27.25 4.96
N CYS A 259 13.62 26.24 5.08
CA CYS A 259 14.77 26.07 4.18
C CYS A 259 14.32 25.81 2.74
N LEU A 260 13.32 24.95 2.53
CA LEU A 260 12.73 24.69 1.21
C LEU A 260 12.16 25.98 0.60
N GLU A 261 11.31 26.71 1.33
CA GLU A 261 10.67 27.94 0.87
C GLU A 261 11.71 29.03 0.51
N LYS A 262 12.75 29.19 1.34
CA LYS A 262 13.84 30.15 1.05
C LYS A 262 14.60 29.77 -0.22
N ALA A 263 14.85 28.49 -0.46
CA ALA A 263 15.52 28.03 -1.67
C ALA A 263 14.65 28.22 -2.91
N ILE A 264 13.34 27.93 -2.83
CA ILE A 264 12.38 28.17 -3.92
C ILE A 264 12.35 29.66 -4.30
N ALA A 265 12.34 30.56 -3.31
CA ALA A 265 12.32 32.00 -3.53
C ALA A 265 13.57 32.54 -4.27
N ILE A 266 14.71 31.84 -4.22
CA ILE A 266 15.92 32.21 -4.98
C ILE A 266 15.78 31.81 -6.47
N GLY A 267 15.05 30.74 -6.76
CA GLY A 267 14.90 30.19 -8.11
C GLY A 267 13.96 30.98 -9.02
N ASP A 268 13.31 32.03 -8.51
CA ASP A 268 12.46 32.90 -9.32
C ASP A 268 13.32 33.83 -10.17
N ALA A 269 13.40 33.55 -11.48
CA ALA A 269 14.14 34.37 -12.43
C ALA A 269 13.44 35.70 -12.78
N SER A 270 12.36 36.06 -12.08
CA SER A 270 11.62 37.31 -12.28
C SER A 270 12.10 38.49 -11.42
N VAL A 271 13.24 38.36 -10.72
CA VAL A 271 13.96 39.46 -10.05
C VAL A 271 15.09 40.03 -10.91
#